data_AF-A0A5C8PPE7-F1
#
_entry.id   AF-A0A5C8PPE7-F1
#
_cell.length_a   1.000
_cell.length_b   1.000
_cell.length_c   1.000
_cell.angle_alpha   90.00
_cell.angle_beta   90.00
_cell.angle_gamma   90.00
#
_symmetry.space_group_name_H-M   'P 1'
#
loop_
_entity.id
_entity.type
_entity.pdbx_description
1 polymer ?
#
loop_
_entity_poly.entity_id
_entity_poly.type
_entity_poly.pdbx_seq_one_letter_code
_entity_poly.pdbx_strand_id
1 'polypeptide(L)'
;MHLVRIAFAALVILLPGTALATTYIYCRNDKIVVDTRPLSQMKSGRDDSTICIIGPNFDFGPDAVRWVETNLRKKVGDSCSCR
;
A
#
# COMPACT_ATOMS: atom_id res chain seq x y z
N MET A 1 -45.16 -36.79 -18.86
CA MET A 1 -44.60 -37.22 -17.56
C MET A 1 -43.10 -37.40 -17.77
N HIS A 2 -42.36 -36.30 -17.67
CA HIS A 2 -41.48 -35.95 -16.53
C HIS A 2 -40.26 -36.85 -16.41
N LEU A 3 -39.08 -36.27 -16.65
CA LEU A 3 -37.79 -36.59 -16.01
C LEU A 3 -36.77 -35.54 -16.52
N VAL A 4 -36.90 -34.31 -16.01
CA VAL A 4 -36.05 -33.73 -14.93
C VAL A 4 -34.67 -33.35 -15.48
N ARG A 5 -34.58 -32.07 -15.85
CA ARG A 5 -33.36 -31.32 -16.14
C ARG A 5 -32.47 -31.34 -14.90
N ILE A 6 -31.29 -31.95 -14.98
CA ILE A 6 -30.26 -31.80 -13.94
C ILE A 6 -29.27 -30.76 -14.42
N ALA A 7 -29.49 -29.52 -14.01
CA ALA A 7 -28.55 -28.43 -14.19
C ALA A 7 -27.39 -28.61 -13.20
N PHE A 8 -26.17 -28.79 -13.72
CA PHE A 8 -24.94 -28.71 -12.92
C PHE A 8 -24.75 -27.24 -12.49
N ALA A 9 -25.11 -26.93 -11.24
CA ALA A 9 -24.78 -25.66 -10.62
C ALA A 9 -23.29 -25.68 -10.20
N ALA A 10 -22.43 -25.05 -10.98
CA ALA A 10 -21.05 -24.79 -10.60
C ALA A 10 -21.02 -23.65 -9.57
N LEU A 11 -20.82 -23.99 -8.29
CA LEU A 11 -20.62 -23.01 -7.23
C LEU A 11 -19.17 -22.50 -7.32
N VAL A 12 -18.95 -21.38 -8.00
CA VAL A 12 -17.67 -20.67 -8.01
C VAL A 12 -17.52 -19.96 -6.66
N ILE A 13 -16.70 -20.51 -5.77
CA ILE A 13 -16.31 -19.86 -4.52
C ILE A 13 -15.39 -18.68 -4.89
N LEU A 14 -15.97 -17.48 -4.97
CA LEU A 14 -15.21 -16.23 -4.97
C LEU A 14 -14.61 -16.06 -3.58
N LEU A 15 -13.41 -16.60 -3.37
CA LEU A 15 -12.60 -16.21 -2.22
C LEU A 15 -12.36 -14.70 -2.34
N PRO A 16 -12.75 -13.89 -1.34
CA PRO A 16 -12.29 -12.51 -1.29
C PRO A 16 -10.78 -12.57 -1.14
N GLY A 17 -10.06 -12.38 -2.25
CA GLY A 17 -8.66 -12.06 -2.20
C GLY A 17 -8.57 -10.76 -1.41
N THR A 18 -8.21 -10.85 -0.14
CA THR A 18 -7.88 -9.70 0.67
C THR A 18 -6.70 -9.06 -0.03
N ALA A 19 -6.95 -8.01 -0.79
CA ALA A 19 -5.91 -7.14 -1.28
C ALA A 19 -5.20 -6.62 -0.03
N LEU A 20 -4.05 -7.22 0.29
CA LEU A 20 -3.22 -6.79 1.40
C LEU A 20 -2.86 -5.34 1.09
N ALA A 21 -3.41 -4.41 1.87
CA ALA A 21 -3.17 -2.99 1.67
C ALA A 21 -1.72 -2.69 2.04
N THR A 22 -0.82 -2.86 1.08
CA THR A 22 0.59 -2.59 1.28
C THR A 22 0.80 -1.11 1.57
N THR A 23 1.47 -0.84 2.67
CA THR A 23 1.87 0.48 3.16
C THR A 23 3.34 0.72 2.85
N TYR A 24 3.63 1.91 2.34
CA TYR A 24 4.94 2.33 1.88
C TYR A 24 5.43 3.54 2.66
N ILE A 25 6.75 3.66 2.79
CA ILE A 25 7.40 4.80 3.43
C ILE A 25 8.08 5.62 2.34
N TYR A 26 7.60 6.83 2.14
CA TYR A 26 8.10 7.76 1.14
C TYR A 26 8.81 8.95 1.77
N CYS A 27 9.79 9.49 1.04
CA CYS A 27 10.12 10.90 1.14
C CYS A 27 9.41 11.65 0.03
N ARG A 28 8.51 12.56 0.38
CA ARG A 28 7.72 13.36 -0.56
C ARG A 28 7.88 14.83 -0.18
N ASN A 29 8.36 15.66 -1.11
CA ASN A 29 8.58 17.09 -0.87
C ASN A 29 9.37 17.33 0.43
N ASP A 30 10.48 16.59 0.56
CA ASP A 30 11.38 16.60 1.71
C ASP A 30 10.73 16.22 3.05
N LYS A 31 9.59 15.53 3.02
CA LYS A 31 8.85 15.08 4.20
C LYS A 31 8.60 13.58 4.20
N ILE A 32 8.78 12.94 5.36
CA ILE A 32 8.48 11.52 5.52
C ILE A 32 6.96 11.33 5.52
N VAL A 33 6.47 10.48 4.61
CA VAL A 33 5.05 10.16 4.47
C VAL A 33 4.88 8.65 4.46
N VAL A 34 3.84 8.17 5.14
CA VAL A 34 3.40 6.78 5.09
C VAL A 34 2.08 6.74 4.31
N ASP A 35 2.04 5.95 3.24
CA ASP A 35 0.88 5.91 2.33
C ASP A 35 0.67 4.49 1.79
N THR A 36 -0.56 4.10 1.51
CA THR A 36 -0.90 2.78 0.96
C THR A 36 -0.85 2.73 -0.55
N ARG A 37 -0.73 3.89 -1.21
CA ARG A 37 -0.65 3.98 -2.66
C ARG A 37 0.77 3.62 -3.13
N PRO A 38 0.90 2.85 -4.21
CA PRO A 38 2.19 2.60 -4.83
C PRO A 38 2.74 3.87 -5.50
N LEU A 39 4.06 3.89 -5.70
CA LEU A 39 4.79 5.05 -6.23
C LEU A 39 4.23 5.57 -7.56
N SER A 40 3.73 4.69 -8.43
CA SER A 40 3.13 5.05 -9.72
C SER A 40 1.86 5.90 -9.57
N GLN A 41 1.04 5.62 -8.55
CA GLN A 41 -0.15 6.41 -8.25
C GLN A 41 0.22 7.73 -7.58
N MET A 42 1.23 7.73 -6.69
CA MET A 42 1.67 8.95 -6.04
C MET A 42 2.29 9.94 -7.03
N LYS A 43 3.15 9.48 -7.95
CA LYS A 43 3.77 10.33 -8.98
C LYS A 43 2.80 10.98 -9.96
N SER A 44 1.55 10.50 -10.04
CA SER A 44 0.53 11.08 -10.93
C SER A 44 -0.05 12.40 -10.42
N GLY A 45 0.19 12.75 -9.15
CA GLY A 45 -0.17 14.05 -8.58
C GLY A 45 0.71 15.17 -9.14
N ARG A 46 0.08 16.24 -9.62
CA ARG A 46 0.69 17.40 -10.29
C ARG A 46 1.82 18.11 -9.52
N ASP A 47 2.03 17.81 -8.24
CA ASP A 47 2.93 18.54 -7.33
C ASP A 47 4.15 17.72 -6.84
N ASP A 48 4.31 16.46 -7.24
CA ASP A 48 5.26 15.53 -6.59
C ASP A 48 6.60 15.42 -7.31
N SER A 49 7.25 16.56 -7.52
CA SER A 49 8.54 16.65 -8.23
C SER A 49 9.65 15.79 -7.57
N THR A 50 9.52 15.51 -6.28
CA THR A 50 10.50 14.71 -5.54
C THR A 50 9.80 13.71 -4.62
N ILE A 51 9.56 12.50 -5.14
CA ILE A 51 9.10 11.35 -4.36
C ILE A 51 9.97 10.12 -4.58
N CYS A 52 10.44 9.51 -3.48
CA CYS A 52 11.21 8.28 -3.47
C CYS A 52 10.81 7.39 -2.29
N ILE A 53 11.05 6.08 -2.44
CA ILE A 53 10.88 5.10 -1.36
C ILE A 53 12.13 5.16 -0.48
N ILE A 54 11.95 5.28 0.84
CA ILE A 54 13.05 5.40 1.81
C ILE A 54 13.08 4.26 2.84
N GLY A 55 12.26 3.23 2.64
CA GLY A 55 12.16 2.10 3.55
C GLY A 55 11.45 0.90 2.94
N PRO A 56 11.30 -0.19 3.70
CA PRO A 56 10.53 -1.36 3.29
C PRO A 56 9.03 -1.07 3.27
N ASN A 57 8.26 -2.03 2.77
CA ASN A 57 6.82 -2.00 2.78
C ASN A 57 6.24 -2.88 3.90
N PHE A 58 5.02 -2.59 4.31
CA PHE A 58 4.35 -3.23 5.45
C PHE A 58 2.88 -3.46 5.14
N ASP A 59 2.26 -4.51 5.66
CA ASP A 59 0.82 -4.71 5.51
C ASP A 59 -0.01 -3.85 6.47
N PHE A 60 0.64 -3.25 7.48
CA PHE A 60 -0.01 -2.45 8.51
C PHE A 60 0.72 -1.12 8.74
N GLY A 61 -0.01 -0.01 8.67
CA GLY A 61 0.55 1.34 8.75
C GLY A 61 1.32 1.65 10.04
N PRO A 62 0.82 1.27 11.24
CA PRO A 62 1.56 1.45 12.49
C PRO A 62 2.95 0.78 12.51
N ASP A 63 3.13 -0.35 11.82
CA ASP A 63 4.43 -1.00 11.72
C ASP A 63 5.40 -0.18 10.86
N ALA A 64 4.91 0.42 9.78
CA ALA A 64 5.68 1.36 8.98
C ALA A 64 6.09 2.60 9.79
N VAL A 65 5.18 3.16 10.59
CA VAL A 65 5.48 4.30 11.49
C VAL A 65 6.54 3.90 12.52
N ARG A 66 6.39 2.74 13.17
CA ARG A 66 7.36 2.24 14.15
C ARG A 66 8.72 1.99 13.52
N TRP A 67 8.76 1.49 12.29
CA TRP A 67 10.02 1.31 11.56
C TRP A 67 10.71 2.65 11.30
N VAL A 68 9.97 3.70 10.91
CA VAL A 68 10.52 5.06 10.73
C VAL A 68 11.17 5.56 12.02
N GLU A 69 10.47 5.46 13.14
CA GLU A 69 10.97 5.90 14.44
C GLU A 69 12.20 5.13 14.89
N THR A 70 12.21 3.81 14.63
CA THR A 70 13.28 2.92 15.09
C THR A 70 14.53 3.04 14.22
N ASN A 71 14.38 3.07 12.89
CA ASN A 71 15.49 2.92 11.94
C ASN A 71 15.98 4.27 11.42
N LEU A 72 15.07 5.21 11.13
CA LEU A 72 15.44 6.54 10.66
C LEU A 72 15.69 7.51 11.81
N ARG A 73 15.32 7.13 13.05
CA ARG A 73 15.38 7.99 14.26
C ARG A 73 14.65 9.33 14.05
N LYS A 74 13.54 9.28 13.32
CA LYS A 74 12.70 10.41 12.89
C LYS A 74 11.22 10.04 13.05
N LYS A 75 10.33 10.99 12.89
CA LYS A 75 8.88 10.79 12.87
C LYS A 75 8.31 11.01 11.46
N VAL A 76 7.11 10.49 11.23
CA VAL A 76 6.32 10.87 10.04
C VAL A 76 6.10 12.38 10.06
N GLY A 77 6.34 13.05 8.93
CA GLY A 77 6.35 14.52 8.82
C GLY A 77 7.70 15.20 9.09
N ASP A 78 8.71 14.47 9.56
CA ASP A 78 10.07 15.00 9.65
C ASP A 78 10.70 15.16 8.28
N SER A 79 11.81 15.92 8.24
CA SER A 79 12.55 16.13 7.00
C SER A 79 13.21 14.85 6.49
N CYS A 80 13.23 14.67 5.18
CA CYS A 80 13.97 13.62 4.48
C CYS A 80 14.53 14.17 3.18
N SER A 81 15.34 13.37 2.49
CA SER A 81 15.87 13.71 1.17
C SER A 81 15.94 12.45 0.34
N CYS A 82 15.52 12.56 -0.93
CA CYS A 82 15.75 11.54 -1.94
C CYS A 82 17.20 11.63 -2.40
N ARG A 83 18.08 10.90 -1.74
CA ARG A 83 19.44 10.65 -2.23
C ARG A 83 19.45 9.52 -3.24
#